data_AF-A0A550BV18-F1
#
_entry.id   AF-A0A550BV18-F1
#
_cell.length_a   1.000
_cell.length_b   1.000
_cell.length_c   1.000
_cell.angle_alpha   90.00
_cell.angle_beta   90.00
_cell.angle_gamma   90.00
#
_symmetry.space_group_name_H-M   'P 1'
#
loop_
_entity.id
_entity.type
_entity.pdbx_description
1 polymer ?
#
loop_
_entity_poly.entity_id
_entity_poly.type
_entity_poly.pdbx_seq_one_letter_code
_entity_poly.pdbx_strand_id
1 'polypeptide(L)'
;GETLPAKGRPEYAAFWIGRARSLTYVPDMGYIQEEGQTDEDAASLGFDKFRSDMKTWWHNLNPEWRKKDDSHFELAREAGDFSQLYYPGINGLVTLVKSLKWWWEAIETVQELPGDRQ
;
A
#
# COMPACT_ATOMS: atom_id res chain seq x y z
N GLY A 1 -5.32 21.26 9.80
CA GLY A 1 -4.05 20.61 9.43
C GLY A 1 -4.26 19.91 8.12
N GLU A 2 -3.36 20.10 7.17
CA GLU A 2 -3.45 19.46 5.85
C GLU A 2 -3.43 17.94 6.00
N THR A 3 -4.32 17.26 5.28
CA THR A 3 -4.41 15.80 5.26
C THR A 3 -3.80 15.28 3.98
N LEU A 4 -3.01 14.20 4.07
CA LEU A 4 -2.52 13.48 2.88
C LEU A 4 -3.70 13.18 1.92
N PRO A 5 -3.51 13.42 0.61
CA PRO A 5 -4.48 13.02 -0.39
C PRO A 5 -4.86 11.55 -0.24
N ALA A 6 -6.17 11.29 -0.17
CA ALA A 6 -6.71 9.93 -0.09
C ALA A 6 -6.94 9.29 -1.48
N LYS A 7 -6.67 10.03 -2.56
CA LYS A 7 -6.88 9.56 -3.94
C LYS A 7 -5.98 8.35 -4.22
N GLY A 8 -6.61 7.23 -4.57
CA GLY A 8 -5.93 5.97 -4.85
C GLY A 8 -5.41 5.23 -3.61
N ARG A 9 -5.67 5.73 -2.39
CA ARG A 9 -5.24 5.05 -1.15
C ARG A 9 -5.89 3.67 -1.04
N PRO A 10 -5.14 2.61 -0.69
CA PRO A 10 -5.73 1.30 -0.44
C PRO A 10 -6.83 1.38 0.61
N GLU A 11 -7.95 0.70 0.35
CA GLU A 11 -9.12 0.72 1.23
C GLU A 11 -8.79 0.34 2.68
N TYR A 12 -7.87 -0.62 2.85
CA TYR A 12 -7.42 -1.08 4.15
C TYR A 12 -6.74 -0.02 5.02
N ALA A 13 -6.12 0.98 4.41
CA ALA A 13 -5.58 2.10 5.16
C ALA A 13 -6.71 2.88 5.88
N ALA A 14 -7.89 3.02 5.24
CA ALA A 14 -9.04 3.65 5.87
C ALA A 14 -9.62 2.79 7.01
N PHE A 15 -9.68 1.47 6.83
CA PHE A 15 -10.11 0.53 7.87
C PHE A 15 -9.20 0.52 9.09
N TRP A 16 -7.88 0.62 8.88
CA TRP A 16 -6.93 0.73 9.97
C TRP A 16 -7.03 2.05 10.72
N ILE A 17 -7.20 3.16 9.99
CA ILE A 17 -7.44 4.49 10.58
C ILE A 17 -8.72 4.46 11.42
N GLY A 18 -9.80 3.87 10.92
CA GLY A 18 -11.07 3.70 11.65
C GLY A 18 -10.92 2.85 12.91
N ARG A 19 -9.95 1.92 12.94
CA ARG A 19 -9.59 1.10 14.11
C ARG A 19 -8.55 1.77 15.01
N ALA A 20 -8.55 3.10 15.07
CA ALA A 20 -7.60 3.89 15.86
C ALA A 20 -6.13 3.52 15.62
N ARG A 21 -5.80 3.08 14.40
CA ARG A 21 -4.44 2.67 14.00
C ARG A 21 -3.88 1.51 14.83
N SER A 22 -4.71 0.52 15.17
CA SER A 22 -4.28 -0.68 15.90
C SER A 22 -2.99 -1.29 15.34
N LEU A 23 -2.02 -1.54 16.20
CA LEU A 23 -0.72 -2.11 15.79
C LEU A 23 -0.85 -3.57 15.35
N THR A 24 -1.83 -4.29 15.90
CA THR A 24 -2.08 -5.72 15.66
C THR A 24 -2.99 -5.99 14.46
N TYR A 25 -3.59 -4.95 13.89
CA TYR A 25 -4.39 -5.09 12.68
C TYR A 25 -3.51 -5.39 11.46
N VAL A 26 -3.89 -6.43 10.74
CA VAL A 26 -3.35 -6.84 9.45
C VAL A 26 -4.54 -7.00 8.49
N PRO A 27 -4.47 -6.42 7.29
CA PRO A 27 -5.51 -6.62 6.29
C PRO A 27 -5.50 -8.06 5.79
N ASP A 28 -6.70 -8.61 5.56
CA ASP A 28 -6.85 -9.88 4.87
C ASP A 28 -6.61 -9.65 3.37
N MET A 29 -5.63 -10.35 2.78
CA MET A 29 -5.32 -10.24 1.35
C MET A 29 -6.24 -11.09 0.48
N GLY A 30 -7.05 -12.00 1.04
CA GLY A 30 -8.06 -12.81 0.33
C GLY A 30 -9.43 -12.15 0.16
N TYR A 31 -9.47 -10.82 0.19
CA TYR A 31 -10.70 -10.03 0.30
C TYR A 31 -11.48 -9.86 -0.99
N ILE A 32 -10.87 -10.24 -2.12
CA ILE A 32 -11.54 -10.27 -3.41
C ILE A 32 -11.88 -11.74 -3.65
N GLN A 33 -13.15 -12.07 -3.47
CA GLN A 33 -13.67 -13.42 -3.71
C GLN A 33 -14.61 -13.37 -4.91
N GLU A 34 -14.27 -14.13 -5.95
CA GLU A 34 -15.19 -14.44 -7.05
C GLU A 34 -15.78 -15.84 -6.87
N GLU A 35 -16.98 -16.06 -7.41
CA GLU A 35 -17.68 -17.33 -7.28
C GLU A 35 -16.86 -18.47 -7.90
N GLY A 36 -16.51 -19.47 -7.08
CA GLY A 36 -15.73 -20.64 -7.51
C GLY A 36 -14.21 -20.48 -7.46
N GLN A 37 -13.67 -19.36 -6.94
CA GLN A 37 -12.23 -19.21 -6.68
C GLN A 37 -11.78 -19.95 -5.42
N THR A 38 -10.51 -20.38 -5.43
CA THR A 38 -9.84 -20.88 -4.22
C THR A 38 -9.41 -19.72 -3.32
N ASP A 39 -9.09 -20.02 -2.05
CA ASP A 39 -8.53 -19.02 -1.11
C ASP A 39 -7.19 -18.46 -1.60
N GLU A 40 -6.40 -19.27 -2.31
CA GLU A 40 -5.12 -18.85 -2.91
C GLU A 40 -5.33 -17.86 -4.08
N ASP A 41 -6.31 -18.13 -4.95
CA ASP A 41 -6.68 -17.22 -6.04
C ASP A 41 -7.17 -15.88 -5.50
N ALA A 42 -8.03 -15.92 -4.48
CA ALA A 42 -8.54 -14.73 -3.81
C ALA A 42 -7.42 -13.91 -3.17
N ALA A 43 -6.46 -14.57 -2.51
CA ALA A 43 -5.30 -13.94 -1.89
C ALA A 43 -4.38 -13.28 -2.94
N SER A 44 -4.13 -13.96 -4.05
CA SER A 44 -3.35 -13.44 -5.17
C SER A 44 -4.01 -12.18 -5.77
N LEU A 45 -5.32 -12.24 -6.03
CA LEU A 45 -6.07 -11.15 -6.61
C LEU A 45 -6.13 -9.93 -5.68
N GLY A 46 -6.39 -10.13 -4.39
CA GLY A 46 -6.37 -9.06 -3.41
C GLY A 46 -4.98 -8.46 -3.21
N PHE A 47 -3.92 -9.27 -3.25
CA PHE A 47 -2.56 -8.78 -3.23
C PHE A 47 -2.24 -7.88 -4.45
N ASP A 48 -2.63 -8.30 -5.65
CA ASP A 48 -2.43 -7.51 -6.87
C ASP A 48 -3.20 -6.20 -6.85
N LYS A 49 -4.44 -6.21 -6.34
CA LYS A 49 -5.20 -4.99 -6.12
C LYS A 49 -4.50 -4.08 -5.11
N PHE A 50 -4.07 -4.61 -3.97
CA PHE A 50 -3.36 -3.83 -2.95
C PHE A 50 -2.09 -3.18 -3.52
N ARG A 51 -1.32 -3.94 -4.31
CA ARG A 51 -0.14 -3.45 -5.03
C ARG A 51 -0.50 -2.32 -6.00
N SER A 52 -1.57 -2.48 -6.78
CA SER A 52 -2.05 -1.47 -7.72
C SER A 52 -2.45 -0.18 -7.00
N ASP A 53 -3.30 -0.28 -5.98
CA ASP A 53 -3.73 0.86 -5.17
C ASP A 53 -2.52 1.57 -4.53
N MET A 54 -1.56 0.82 -3.99
CA MET A 54 -0.33 1.40 -3.41
C MET A 54 0.51 2.16 -4.43
N LYS A 55 0.65 1.64 -5.66
CA LYS A 55 1.34 2.34 -6.74
C LYS A 55 0.64 3.64 -7.08
N THR A 56 -0.67 3.61 -7.29
CA THR A 56 -1.47 4.81 -7.60
C THR A 56 -1.41 5.82 -6.47
N TRP A 57 -1.52 5.37 -5.21
CA TRP A 57 -1.43 6.27 -4.07
C TRP A 57 -0.06 6.92 -3.99
N TRP A 58 1.02 6.14 -4.05
CA TRP A 58 2.38 6.65 -4.02
C TRP A 58 2.64 7.67 -5.12
N HIS A 59 2.23 7.37 -6.36
CA HIS A 59 2.33 8.33 -7.47
C HIS A 59 1.63 9.67 -7.12
N ASN A 60 0.39 9.62 -6.61
CA ASN A 60 -0.35 10.82 -6.23
C ASN A 60 0.27 11.58 -5.05
N LEU A 61 0.98 10.89 -4.16
CA LEU A 61 1.66 11.50 -3.02
C LEU A 61 2.96 12.20 -3.41
N ASN A 62 3.64 11.72 -4.44
CA ASN A 62 4.93 12.27 -4.83
C ASN A 62 4.81 13.77 -5.14
N PRO A 63 5.75 14.60 -4.66
CA PRO A 63 5.83 16.00 -5.07
C PRO A 63 6.01 16.13 -6.58
N GLU A 64 5.63 17.25 -7.17
CA GLU A 64 5.73 17.49 -8.63
C GLU A 64 7.13 17.21 -9.18
N TRP A 65 8.18 17.58 -8.43
CA TRP A 65 9.58 17.33 -8.84
C TRP A 65 9.94 15.83 -8.93
N ARG A 66 9.14 14.96 -8.31
CA ARG A 66 9.32 13.49 -8.29
C ARG A 66 8.27 12.75 -9.12
N LYS A 67 7.16 13.40 -9.48
CA LYS A 67 6.14 12.79 -10.34
C LYS A 67 6.76 12.51 -11.71
N LYS A 68 6.82 11.23 -12.06
CA LYS A 68 7.16 10.76 -13.41
C LYS A 68 5.94 10.10 -14.03
N ASP A 69 6.04 9.55 -15.23
CA ASP A 69 4.91 8.88 -15.87
C ASP A 69 4.33 7.73 -15.00
N ASP A 70 3.08 7.36 -15.26
CA ASP A 70 2.33 6.37 -14.47
C ASP A 70 2.88 4.94 -14.55
N SER A 71 3.93 4.69 -15.36
CA SER A 71 4.33 3.32 -15.71
C SER A 71 5.26 2.66 -14.69
N HIS A 72 5.92 3.42 -13.80
CA HIS A 72 6.96 2.87 -12.92
C HIS A 72 6.92 3.36 -11.46
N PHE A 73 7.23 2.43 -10.53
CA PHE A 73 7.45 2.77 -9.12
C PHE A 73 8.87 3.33 -8.97
N GLU A 74 9.07 4.58 -9.38
CA GLU A 74 10.40 5.16 -9.42
C GLU A 74 10.90 5.60 -8.04
N LEU A 75 11.99 4.95 -7.63
CA LEU A 75 12.86 5.44 -6.56
C LEU A 75 13.86 6.42 -7.18
N ALA A 76 13.36 7.58 -7.63
CA ALA A 76 14.21 8.62 -8.18
C ALA A 76 15.27 9.04 -7.14
N ARG A 77 16.53 9.14 -7.60
CA ARG A 77 17.68 9.62 -6.80
C ARG A 77 17.86 11.13 -6.85
N GLU A 78 16.90 11.82 -7.44
CA GLU A 78 16.94 13.27 -7.62
C GLU A 78 16.77 13.98 -6.28
N ALA A 79 17.58 15.02 -6.06
CA ALA A 79 17.47 15.84 -4.86
C ALA A 79 16.25 16.76 -4.98
N GLY A 80 15.43 16.80 -3.94
CA GLY A 80 14.26 17.65 -3.88
C GLY A 80 13.75 17.80 -2.46
N ASP A 81 12.77 18.68 -2.26
CA ASP A 81 12.22 18.98 -0.95
C ASP A 81 11.15 17.95 -0.56
N PHE A 82 11.50 17.09 0.40
CA PHE A 82 10.61 16.08 0.98
C PHE A 82 9.71 16.62 2.09
N SER A 83 9.93 17.85 2.56
CA SER A 83 9.03 18.45 3.57
C SER A 83 7.60 18.62 3.04
N GLN A 84 7.43 18.62 1.72
CA GLN A 84 6.13 18.60 1.03
C GLN A 84 5.32 17.31 1.27
N LEU A 85 5.96 16.25 1.80
CA LEU A 85 5.30 15.03 2.27
C LEU A 85 4.94 15.06 3.76
N TYR A 86 5.23 16.17 4.45
CA TYR A 86 4.96 16.32 5.87
C TYR A 86 3.50 16.73 6.09
N TYR A 87 2.64 15.72 6.27
CA TYR A 87 1.24 15.92 6.62
C TYR A 87 1.00 15.46 8.06
N PRO A 88 0.98 16.37 9.05
CA PRO A 88 0.88 16.03 10.48
C PRO A 88 -0.52 15.56 10.93
N GLY A 89 -1.35 15.06 10.00
CA GLY A 89 -2.73 14.65 10.25
C GLY A 89 -2.92 13.14 10.43
N ILE A 90 -4.19 12.76 10.64
CA ILE A 90 -4.64 11.37 10.80
C ILE A 90 -4.21 10.45 9.64
N ASN A 91 -4.01 11.04 8.46
CA ASN A 91 -3.65 10.38 7.22
C ASN A 91 -2.15 10.41 6.92
N GLY A 92 -1.30 10.79 7.88
CA GLY A 92 0.15 11.04 7.78
C GLY A 92 0.99 9.97 7.06
N LEU A 93 2.28 10.28 6.85
CA LEU A 93 3.29 9.37 6.28
C LEU A 93 3.32 7.99 6.97
N VAL A 94 2.94 7.95 8.25
CA VAL A 94 2.79 6.72 9.04
C VAL A 94 1.83 5.71 8.40
N THR A 95 0.73 6.17 7.79
CA THR A 95 -0.22 5.30 7.10
C THR A 95 0.42 4.66 5.87
N LEU A 96 1.20 5.43 5.11
CA LEU A 96 1.93 4.89 3.97
C LEU A 96 2.95 3.83 4.41
N VAL A 97 3.75 4.12 5.44
CA VAL A 97 4.75 3.18 5.99
C VAL A 97 4.08 1.90 6.49
N LYS A 98 2.93 2.00 7.16
CA LYS A 98 2.18 0.82 7.62
C LYS A 98 1.65 -0.01 6.45
N SER A 99 1.14 0.63 5.39
CA SER A 99 0.70 -0.08 4.19
C SER A 99 1.86 -0.79 3.48
N LEU A 100 3.04 -0.16 3.40
CA LEU A 100 4.26 -0.81 2.88
C LEU A 100 4.68 -2.01 3.73
N LYS A 101 4.56 -1.91 5.06
CA LYS A 101 4.82 -3.04 5.97
C LYS A 101 3.86 -4.20 5.71
N TRP A 102 2.55 -3.96 5.58
CA TRP A 102 1.61 -5.03 5.26
C TRP A 102 1.89 -5.67 3.90
N TRP A 103 2.29 -4.87 2.91
CA TRP A 103 2.71 -5.39 1.61
C TRP A 103 3.90 -6.33 1.77
N TRP A 104 4.93 -5.93 2.52
CA TRP A 104 6.10 -6.76 2.80
C TRP A 104 5.72 -8.07 3.52
N GLU A 105 4.92 -8.00 4.58
CA GLU A 105 4.49 -9.19 5.33
C GLU A 105 3.69 -10.16 4.47
N ALA A 106 2.85 -9.65 3.56
CA ALA A 106 2.11 -10.48 2.62
C ALA A 106 3.05 -11.18 1.62
N ILE A 107 4.12 -10.51 1.14
CA ILE A 107 5.14 -11.13 0.28
C ILE A 107 5.85 -12.27 1.02
N GLU A 108 6.31 -12.04 2.25
CA GLU A 108 7.00 -13.06 3.04
C GLU A 108 6.11 -14.27 3.30
N THR A 109 4.83 -14.03 3.62
CA THR A 109 3.86 -15.10 3.85
C THR A 109 3.62 -15.94 2.59
N VAL A 110 3.57 -15.32 1.40
CA VAL A 110 3.46 -16.03 0.12
C VAL A 110 4.74 -16.80 -0.22
N GLN A 111 5.93 -16.25 0.08
CA GLN A 111 7.22 -16.91 -0.17
C GLN A 111 7.54 -18.06 0.79
N GLU A 112 6.89 -18.11 1.95
CA GLU A 112 6.99 -19.23 2.89
C GLU A 112 6.10 -20.42 2.51
N LEU A 113 5.27 -20.31 1.47
CA LEU A 113 4.57 -21.46 0.90
C LEU A 113 5.60 -22.42 0.26
N PRO A 114 5.55 -23.74 0.54
CA PRO A 114 6.59 -24.65 0.11
C PRO A 114 6.57 -24.83 -1.42
N GLY A 115 7.55 -24.27 -2.12
CA GLY A 115 7.72 -24.49 -3.57
C GLY A 115 8.78 -23.64 -4.27
N ASP A 116 9.03 -22.41 -3.82
CA ASP A 116 9.67 -21.39 -4.68
C ASP A 116 11.09 -20.96 -4.29
N ARG A 117 11.81 -21.76 -3.48
CA ARG A 117 13.27 -21.63 -3.39
C ARG A 117 13.95 -22.76 -4.17
N GLN A 118 14.17 -22.52 -5.47
CA GLN A 118 15.20 -23.20 -6.26
C GLN A 118 16.37 -22.25 -6.54
#